data_AF-I4FVT2-F1
#
_entry.id   AF-I4FVT2-F1
#
_cell.length_a   1.000
_cell.length_b   1.000
_cell.length_c   1.000
_cell.angle_alpha   90.00
_cell.angle_beta   90.00
_cell.angle_gamma   90.00
#
_symmetry.space_group_name_H-M   'P 1'
#
loop_
_entity.id
_entity.type
_entity.pdbx_description
1 polymer ?
#
loop_
_entity_poly.entity_id
_entity_poly.type
_entity_poly.pdbx_seq_one_letter_code
_entity_poly.pdbx_strand_id
1 'polypeptide(L)' 'MIAMYIEKVPNRNSPPAVLRPESYREGDQVKKRTLANLSKLPDDIIDNLKLALKGATLSMTRPLA' A
#
# COMPACT_ATOMS: atom_id res chain seq x y z
N MET A 1 -16.02 -4.64 -6.18
CA MET A 1 -15.04 -5.61 -5.65
C MET A 1 -14.38 -5.01 -4.41
N ILE A 2 -14.06 -5.82 -3.40
CA ILE A 2 -13.17 -5.41 -2.31
C ILE A 2 -11.75 -5.41 -2.88
N ALA A 3 -11.04 -4.29 -2.78
CA ALA A 3 -9.72 -4.12 -3.36
C ALA A 3 -8.77 -3.50 -2.32
N MET A 4 -7.51 -3.92 -2.38
CA MET A 4 -6.43 -3.41 -1.57
C MET A 4 -5.29 -2.99 -2.50
N TYR A 5 -4.80 -1.76 -2.36
CA TYR A 5 -3.75 -1.18 -3.19
C TYR A 5 -2.87 -0.24 -2.36
N ILE A 6 -1.76 0.25 -2.92
CA ILE A 6 -0.99 1.35 -2.32
C ILE A 6 -1.36 2.62 -3.08
N GLU A 7 -1.64 3.68 -2.34
CA GLU A 7 -1.98 5.00 -2.87
C GLU A 7 -0.91 6.02 -2.45
N LYS A 8 -0.53 6.92 -3.35
CA LYS A 8 0.26 8.12 -3.02
C LYS A 8 -0.69 9.32 -3.02
N VAL A 9 -0.91 9.93 -1.86
CA VAL A 9 -1.78 11.10 -1.67
C VAL A 9 -0.91 12.35 -1.56
N PRO A 10 -1.04 13.35 -2.45
CA PRO A 10 -0.22 14.55 -2.39
C PRO A 10 -0.54 15.37 -1.14
N ASN A 11 0.50 15.88 -0.49
CA ASN A 11 0.38 16.86 0.58
C ASN A 11 0.83 18.23 0.06
N ARG A 12 0.21 19.31 0.56
CA ARG A 12 0.48 20.68 0.06
C ARG A 12 1.90 21.17 0.36
N ASN A 13 2.40 20.91 1.57
CA ASN A 13 3.66 21.46 2.08
C ASN A 13 4.64 20.38 2.58
N SER A 14 4.37 19.10 2.30
CA SER A 14 5.18 17.98 2.76
C SER A 14 5.22 16.87 1.72
N PRO A 15 6.14 15.89 1.84
CA PRO A 15 6.16 14.75 0.93
C PRO A 15 4.79 14.03 0.90
N PRO A 16 4.41 13.43 -0.25
CA PRO A 16 3.16 12.69 -0.36
C PRO A 16 3.04 11.59 0.69
N ALA A 17 1.83 11.42 1.22
CA ALA A 17 1.54 10.27 2.07
C ALA A 17 1.44 9.01 1.21
N VAL A 18 2.07 7.92 1.64
CA VAL A 18 1.92 6.59 1.04
C VAL A 18 1.02 5.77 1.95
N LEU A 19 -0.16 5.38 1.47
CA LEU A 19 -1.19 4.72 2.28
C LEU A 19 -1.55 3.34 1.74
N ARG A 20 -1.91 2.44 2.66
CA ARG A 20 -2.52 1.14 2.36
C ARG A 20 -3.99 1.17 2.75
N PRO A 21 -4.90 1.54 1.84
CA PRO A 21 -6.33 1.44 2.08
C PRO A 21 -6.89 0.07 1.71
N GLU A 22 -8.04 -0.25 2.29
CA GLU A 22 -8.94 -1.31 1.83
C GLU A 22 -10.33 -0.75 1.54
N SER A 23 -11.02 -1.39 0.60
CA SER A 23 -12.47 -1.25 0.45
C SER A 23 -13.18 -2.31 1.28
N TYR A 24 -14.28 -1.97 1.94
CA TYR A 24 -15.10 -2.91 2.69
C TYR A 24 -16.58 -2.61 2.46
N ARG A 25 -17.46 -3.54 2.84
CA ARG A 25 -18.91 -3.32 2.80
C ARG A 25 -19.47 -3.14 4.19
N GLU A 26 -20.39 -2.19 4.32
CA GLU A 26 -21.17 -1.94 5.51
C GLU A 26 -22.62 -1.80 5.06
N GLY A 27 -23.41 -2.87 5.26
CA GLY A 27 -24.70 -3.04 4.58
C GLY A 27 -24.55 -2.98 3.07
N ASP A 28 -25.39 -2.16 2.43
CA ASP A 28 -25.40 -1.98 0.98
C ASP A 28 -24.36 -0.98 0.46
N GLN A 29 -23.58 -0.37 1.36
CA GLN A 29 -22.58 0.65 0.99
C GLN A 29 -21.18 0.05 0.90
N VAL A 30 -20.44 0.45 -0.15
CA VAL A 30 -19.00 0.21 -0.25
C VAL A 30 -18.27 1.41 0.36
N LYS A 31 -17.44 1.16 1.37
CA LYS A 31 -16.65 2.15 2.08
C LYS A 31 -15.15 1.90 1.90
N LYS A 32 -14.33 2.87 2.27
CA LYS A 32 -12.86 2.81 2.23
C LYS A 32 -12.31 3.21 3.60
N ARG A 33 -11.31 2.49 4.10
CA ARG A 33 -10.54 2.89 5.29
C ARG A 33 -9.06 2.67 5.08
N THR A 34 -8.24 3.46 5.78
CA THR A 34 -6.78 3.33 5.76
C THR A 34 -6.36 2.30 6.80
N LEU A 35 -5.68 1.22 6.36
CA LEU A 35 -5.13 0.21 7.26
C LEU A 35 -3.75 0.58 7.78
N ALA A 36 -2.92 1.21 6.94
CA ALA A 36 -1.58 1.62 7.33
C ALA A 36 -1.10 2.87 6.59
N ASN A 37 -0.25 3.65 7.28
CA ASN A 37 0.55 4.71 6.69
C ASN A 37 1.98 4.18 6.48
N LEU A 38 2.40 4.14 5.23
CA LEU A 38 3.67 3.58 4.77
C LEU A 38 4.69 4.67 4.39
N SER A 39 4.40 5.96 4.66
CA SER A 39 5.20 7.10 4.18
C SER A 39 6.63 7.14 4.70
N LYS A 40 6.96 6.33 5.72
CA LYS A 40 8.30 6.21 6.30
C LYS A 40 9.12 5.06 5.71
N LEU A 41 8.53 4.22 4.87
CA LEU A 41 9.25 3.11 4.24
C LEU A 41 10.03 3.62 3.02
N PRO A 42 11.19 3.01 2.72
CA PRO A 42 11.90 3.24 1.46
C PRO A 42 11.03 2.92 0.23
N ASP A 43 11.24 3.65 -0.87
CA ASP A 43 10.43 3.49 -2.10
C ASP A 43 10.56 2.08 -2.71
N ASP A 44 11.73 1.43 -2.62
CA ASP A 44 11.93 0.05 -3.10
C ASP A 44 11.07 -0.97 -2.33
N ILE A 45 10.92 -0.77 -1.02
CA ILE A 45 10.02 -1.58 -0.18
C ILE A 45 8.57 -1.34 -0.58
N ILE A 46 8.19 -0.09 -0.86
CA ILE A 46 6.85 0.25 -1.36
C ILE A 46 6.55 -0.43 -2.69
N ASP A 47 7.51 -0.45 -3.61
CA ASP A 47 7.34 -1.07 -4.93
C ASP A 47 7.24 -2.60 -4.84
N ASN A 48 8.06 -3.24 -3.98
CA ASN A 48 7.92 -4.66 -3.67
C ASN A 48 6.54 -4.98 -3.06
N LEU A 49 6.04 -4.13 -2.15
CA LEU A 49 4.70 -4.25 -1.55
C LEU A 49 3.58 -4.08 -2.59
N LYS A 50 3.76 -3.28 -3.64
CA LYS A 50 2.79 -3.19 -4.75
C LYS A 50 2.77 -4.47 -5.57
N LEU A 51 3.94 -5.06 -5.86
CA LEU A 51 4.06 -6.32 -6.59
C LEU A 51 3.43 -7.48 -5.81
N ALA A 52 3.72 -7.59 -4.51
CA ALA A 52 3.14 -8.63 -3.66
C ALA A 52 1.60 -8.59 -3.67
N LEU A 53 0.99 -7.40 -3.61
CA LEU A 53 -0.47 -7.28 -3.67
C LEU A 53 -1.08 -7.67 -5.00
N LYS A 54 -0.30 -7.59 -6.08
CA LYS A 54 -0.72 -8.08 -7.40
C LYS A 54 -0.58 -9.61 -7.53
N GLY A 55 -0.17 -10.29 -6.46
CA GLY A 55 0.05 -11.74 -6.45
C GLY A 55 1.44 -12.16 -6.94
N ALA A 56 2.39 -11.23 -7.08
CA ALA A 56 3.75 -11.60 -7.45
C ALA A 56 4.45 -12.34 -6.29
N THR A 57 5.14 -13.44 -6.60
CA THR A 57 6.00 -14.12 -5.64
C THR A 57 7.27 -13.31 -5.43
N LEU A 58 7.45 -12.75 -4.23
CA LEU A 58 8.69 -12.09 -3.85
C LEU A 58 9.72 -13.14 -3.42
N SER A 59 10.77 -13.34 -4.21
CA SER A 59 11.92 -14.12 -3.77
C SER A 59 12.80 -13.25 -2.87
N MET A 60 12.77 -13.51 -1.56
CA MET A 60 13.67 -12.84 -0.61
C MET A 60 15.08 -13.41 -0.78
N THR A 61 15.90 -12.77 -1.62
CA THR A 61 17.34 -13.02 -1.62
C THR A 61 17.95 -12.20 -0.49
N ARG A 62 18.41 -12.87 0.57
CA ARG A 62 19.19 -12.20 1.61
C ARG A 62 20.50 -11.71 0.96
N PRO A 63 20.90 -10.43 1.11
CA PRO A 63 22.22 -10.01 0.67
C PRO A 63 23.25 -10.85 1.42
N LEU A 64 24.19 -11.46 0.68
CA LEU A 64 25.38 -12.03 1.29
C LEU A 64 26.13 -10.87 1.94
N ALA A 65 26.27 -10.94 3.27
CA ALA A 65 27.06 -10.00 4.05
C ALA A 65 28.56 -10.16 3.73
#